data_AF-A0A5P2DA88-F1
#
_entry.id   AF-A0A5P2DA88-F1
#
_cell.length_a   1.000
_cell.length_b   1.000
_cell.length_c   1.000
_cell.angle_alpha   90.00
_cell.angle_beta   90.00
_cell.angle_gamma   90.00
#
_symmetry.space_group_name_H-M   'P 1'
#
loop_
_entity.id
_entity.type
_entity.pdbx_description
1 polymer ?
#
loop_
_entity_poly.entity_id
_entity_poly.type
_entity_poly.pdbx_seq_one_letter_code
_entity_poly.pdbx_strand_id
1 'polypeptide(L)'
;MRLVVDLNRCQGYAQCAFLAPDVFAMHGDEGLLYDPQAEEAQRARLAQAVAACPVQAILVDELDLAAAPSGGAQGSAGSGGTAAAEAPGEAADA
;
A
#
# COMPACT_ATOMS: atom_id res chain seq x y z
N MET A 1 7.22 -11.38 -12.94
CA MET A 1 6.53 -11.95 -11.76
C MET A 1 5.17 -12.50 -12.12
N ARG A 2 4.66 -13.49 -11.37
CA ARG A 2 3.34 -14.08 -11.63
C ARG A 2 2.24 -13.43 -10.80
N LEU A 3 1.17 -13.01 -11.49
CA LEU A 3 -0.02 -12.40 -10.93
C LEU A 3 -1.25 -13.29 -11.15
N VAL A 4 -2.11 -13.39 -10.15
CA VAL A 4 -3.43 -14.02 -10.23
C VAL A 4 -4.45 -13.09 -9.60
N VAL A 5 -5.57 -12.83 -10.28
CA VAL A 5 -6.70 -12.12 -9.69
C VAL A 5 -7.87 -13.08 -9.56
N ASP A 6 -8.42 -13.19 -8.34
CA ASP A 6 -9.68 -13.86 -8.10
C ASP A 6 -10.83 -12.96 -8.58
N LEU A 7 -11.23 -13.16 -9.84
CA LEU A 7 -12.31 -12.42 -10.47
C LEU A 7 -13.69 -12.72 -9.85
N ASN A 8 -13.85 -13.78 -9.07
CA ASN A 8 -15.09 -14.03 -8.32
C ASN A 8 -15.16 -13.18 -7.03
N ARG A 9 -14.02 -12.75 -6.51
CA ARG A 9 -13.93 -11.83 -5.36
C ARG A 9 -13.83 -10.36 -5.77
N CYS A 10 -13.38 -10.10 -7.00
CA CYS A 10 -13.23 -8.74 -7.51
C CYS A 10 -14.60 -8.05 -7.62
N GLN A 11 -14.74 -6.88 -6.98
CA GLN A 11 -15.97 -6.07 -6.97
C GLN A 11 -15.83 -4.76 -7.75
N GLY A 12 -14.90 -4.66 -8.70
CA GLY A 12 -14.81 -3.51 -9.60
C GLY A 12 -14.36 -2.17 -9.00
N TYR A 13 -13.75 -2.13 -7.80
CA TYR A 13 -13.31 -0.86 -7.16
C TYR A 13 -12.22 -0.07 -7.93
N ALA A 14 -11.63 -0.65 -8.98
CA ALA A 14 -10.69 -0.02 -9.91
C ALA A 14 -9.37 0.54 -9.32
N GLN A 15 -9.09 0.39 -8.03
CA GLN A 15 -7.87 0.93 -7.40
C GLN A 15 -6.59 0.37 -8.03
N CYS A 16 -6.59 -0.91 -8.43
CA CYS A 16 -5.46 -1.52 -9.11
C CYS A 16 -5.16 -0.88 -10.47
N ALA A 17 -6.19 -0.51 -11.24
CA ALA A 17 -6.05 0.14 -12.53
C ALA A 17 -5.49 1.57 -12.43
N PHE A 18 -5.75 2.28 -11.32
CA PHE A 18 -5.13 3.58 -11.08
C PHE A 18 -3.65 3.48 -10.66
N LEU A 19 -3.31 2.47 -9.85
CA LEU A 19 -1.95 2.32 -9.31
C LEU A 19 -0.98 1.65 -10.28
N ALA A 20 -1.47 0.71 -11.09
CA ALA A 20 -0.68 -0.02 -12.08
C ALA A 20 -1.46 -0.13 -13.42
N PRO A 21 -1.67 1.01 -14.13
CA PRO A 21 -2.44 1.05 -15.38
C PRO A 21 -1.80 0.25 -16.52
N ASP A 22 -0.49 -0.02 -16.42
CA ASP A 22 0.25 -0.83 -17.38
C ASP A 22 -0.02 -2.35 -17.22
N VAL A 23 -0.64 -2.77 -16.10
CA VAL A 23 -0.96 -4.19 -15.82
C VAL A 23 -2.46 -4.43 -15.69
N PHE A 24 -3.22 -3.46 -15.17
CA PHE A 24 -4.65 -3.59 -14.93
C PHE A 24 -5.44 -2.58 -15.74
N ALA A 25 -6.54 -3.03 -16.35
CA ALA A 25 -7.49 -2.17 -17.03
C ALA A 25 -8.93 -2.57 -16.70
N MET A 26 -9.76 -1.57 -16.38
CA MET A 26 -11.20 -1.78 -16.24
C MET A 26 -11.84 -1.93 -17.63
N HIS A 27 -12.83 -2.81 -17.72
CA HIS A 27 -13.63 -3.06 -18.91
C HIS A 27 -15.12 -3.00 -18.55
N GLY A 28 -15.80 -1.98 -19.05
CA GLY A 28 -17.16 -1.65 -18.62
C GLY A 28 -17.18 -1.17 -17.17
N ASP A 29 -18.29 -1.43 -16.47
CA ASP A 29 -18.50 -0.90 -15.12
C ASP A 29 -17.72 -1.68 -14.04
N GLU A 30 -17.58 -3.01 -14.19
CA GLU A 30 -17.00 -3.87 -13.14
C GLU A 30 -15.95 -4.88 -13.64
N GLY A 31 -15.85 -5.09 -14.96
CA GLY A 31 -14.91 -6.08 -15.52
C GLY A 31 -13.46 -5.66 -15.35
N LEU A 32 -12.59 -6.61 -14.99
CA LEU A 32 -11.14 -6.36 -14.88
C LEU A 32 -10.38 -7.22 -15.90
N LEU A 33 -9.54 -6.55 -16.70
CA LEU A 33 -8.51 -7.16 -17.52
C LEU A 33 -7.16 -6.96 -16.84
N TYR A 34 -6.29 -7.97 -16.92
CA TYR A 34 -4.94 -7.87 -16.37
C TYR A 34 -3.92 -8.74 -17.10
N ASP A 35 -2.64 -8.34 -17.01
CA ASP A 35 -1.53 -9.17 -17.45
C ASP A 35 -1.08 -10.14 -16.33
N PRO A 36 -1.22 -11.47 -16.50
CA PRO A 36 -0.78 -12.45 -15.51
C PRO A 36 0.76 -12.54 -15.39
N GLN A 37 1.51 -11.96 -16.33
CA GLN A 37 2.97 -11.97 -16.39
C GLN A 37 3.50 -10.54 -16.38
N ALA A 38 3.46 -9.91 -15.21
CA ALA A 38 3.93 -8.53 -15.08
C ALA A 38 5.47 -8.44 -14.99
N GLU A 39 6.01 -7.39 -15.59
CA GLU A 39 7.44 -7.06 -15.55
C GLU A 39 7.94 -6.77 -14.13
N GLU A 40 9.20 -7.10 -13.87
CA GLU A 40 9.85 -6.89 -12.58
C GLU A 40 9.87 -5.41 -12.16
N ALA A 41 10.00 -4.51 -13.14
CA ALA A 41 9.97 -3.06 -12.93
C ALA A 41 8.64 -2.56 -12.31
N GLN A 42 7.55 -3.32 -12.44
CA GLN A 42 6.24 -2.95 -11.91
C GLN A 42 6.02 -3.39 -10.46
N ARG A 43 6.98 -4.10 -9.85
CA ARG A 43 6.88 -4.67 -8.50
C ARG A 43 6.31 -3.71 -7.46
N ALA A 44 6.86 -2.49 -7.40
CA ALA A 44 6.43 -1.51 -6.41
C ALA A 44 4.98 -1.07 -6.61
N ARG A 45 4.57 -0.84 -7.86
CA ARG A 45 3.18 -0.49 -8.21
C ARG A 45 2.23 -1.65 -7.94
N LEU A 46 2.65 -2.88 -8.21
CA LEU A 46 1.87 -4.08 -7.93
C LEU A 46 1.67 -4.30 -6.43
N ALA A 47 2.71 -4.12 -5.62
CA ALA A 47 2.59 -4.20 -4.17
C ALA A 47 1.59 -3.17 -3.62
N GLN A 48 1.61 -1.94 -4.16
CA GLN A 48 0.61 -0.92 -3.84
C GLN A 48 -0.80 -1.33 -4.27
N ALA A 49 -0.96 -1.85 -5.49
CA ALA A 49 -2.25 -2.31 -6.00
C ALA A 49 -2.84 -3.46 -5.17
N VAL A 50 -2.01 -4.43 -4.75
CA VAL A 50 -2.41 -5.53 -3.85
C VAL A 50 -2.90 -4.97 -2.52
N ALA A 51 -2.14 -4.08 -1.89
CA ALA A 51 -2.51 -3.47 -0.61
C ALA A 51 -3.78 -2.59 -0.71
N ALA A 52 -4.02 -1.97 -1.87
CA ALA A 52 -5.17 -1.11 -2.09
C ALA A 52 -6.47 -1.87 -2.41
N CYS A 53 -6.41 -3.17 -2.72
CA CYS A 53 -7.58 -3.98 -3.04
C CYS A 53 -8.44 -4.22 -1.78
N PRO A 54 -9.65 -3.62 -1.66
CA PRO A 54 -10.42 -3.70 -0.41
C PRO A 54 -10.86 -5.13 -0.04
N VAL A 55 -11.03 -5.96 -1.08
CA VAL A 55 -11.49 -7.35 -0.98
C VAL A 55 -10.36 -8.36 -1.10
N GLN A 56 -9.10 -7.91 -1.20
CA GLN A 56 -7.90 -8.74 -1.29
C GLN A 56 -8.02 -9.82 -2.39
N ALA A 57 -8.44 -9.41 -3.60
CA ALA A 57 -8.62 -10.31 -4.73
C ALA A 57 -7.34 -10.54 -5.54
N ILE A 58 -6.28 -9.75 -5.31
CA ILE A 58 -5.03 -9.79 -6.09
C ILE A 58 -3.99 -10.62 -5.33
N LEU A 59 -3.42 -11.62 -5.99
CA LEU A 59 -2.39 -12.51 -5.48
C LEU A 59 -1.14 -12.41 -6.36
N VAL A 60 0.02 -12.27 -5.73
CA VAL A 60 1.33 -12.25 -6.40
C VAL A 60 2.14 -13.41 -5.84
N ASP A 61 2.85 -14.15 -6.69
CA ASP A 61 3.68 -15.27 -6.24
C ASP A 61 4.89 -14.74 -5.42
N GLU A 62 5.01 -15.21 -4.18
CA GLU A 62 6.04 -14.77 -3.21
C GLU A 62 7.47 -15.13 -3.65
N LEU A 63 7.62 -16.09 -4.58
CA LEU A 63 8.90 -16.41 -5.21
C LEU A 63 9.51 -15.20 -5.93
N ASP A 64 8.67 -14.27 -6.36
CA ASP A 64 9.11 -13.00 -6.90
C ASP A 64 9.32 -11.95 -5.78
N LEU A 65 8.51 -11.85 -4.72
CA LEU A 65 8.66 -10.84 -3.63
C LEU A 65 9.93 -10.96 -2.77
N ALA A 66 10.55 -12.13 -2.70
CA ALA A 66 11.76 -12.37 -1.92
C ALA A 66 13.05 -11.69 -2.49
N ALA A 67 12.99 -11.04 -3.66
CA ALA A 67 14.13 -10.39 -4.29
C ALA A 67 14.42 -8.94 -3.82
N ALA A 68 13.76 -8.44 -2.77
CA ALA A 68 14.23 -7.25 -2.06
C ALA A 68 15.16 -7.69 -0.92
N PRO A 69 16.43 -7.23 -0.84
CA PRO A 69 17.19 -7.39 0.39
C PRO A 69 16.45 -6.60 1.46
N SER A 70 15.83 -7.30 2.40
CA SER A 70 15.46 -6.74 3.70
C SER A 70 16.75 -6.41 4.44
N GLY A 71 17.38 -5.32 4.00
CA GLY A 71 18.49 -4.68 4.68
C GLY A 71 17.99 -4.10 5.99
N GLY A 72 18.26 -4.84 7.07
CA GLY A 72 18.80 -4.24 8.28
C GLY A 72 17.80 -3.56 9.21
N ALA A 73 17.47 -4.28 10.26
CA ALA A 73 16.88 -3.80 11.49
C ALA A 73 17.67 -2.64 12.18
N GLN A 74 16.93 -1.85 12.97
CA GLN A 74 17.30 -1.19 14.24
C GLN A 74 17.97 0.20 14.24
N GLY A 75 17.24 1.13 14.87
CA GLY A 75 17.76 2.35 15.47
C GLY A 75 16.80 2.84 16.56
N SER A 76 16.75 2.14 17.70
CA SER A 76 16.20 2.69 18.94
C SER A 76 17.30 3.42 19.71
N ALA A 77 17.11 4.71 20.02
CA ALA A 77 17.53 5.37 21.26
C ALA A 77 17.49 6.89 21.09
N GLY A 78 16.81 7.57 22.01
CA GLY A 78 16.81 9.03 22.08
C GLY A 78 15.73 9.60 22.98
N SER A 79 15.63 9.10 24.22
CA SER A 79 14.87 9.75 25.29
C SER A 79 15.47 11.13 25.60
N GLY A 80 14.67 12.18 25.47
CA GLY A 80 15.04 13.53 25.90
C GLY A 80 13.80 14.26 26.39
N GLY A 81 13.32 13.91 27.58
CA GLY A 81 12.47 14.79 28.36
C GLY A 81 13.33 15.66 29.26
N THR A 82 13.09 16.98 29.27
CA THR A 82 13.05 17.80 30.50
C THR A 82 12.36 19.14 30.21
N ALA A 83 11.36 19.45 31.04
CA ALA A 83 10.94 20.76 31.57
C ALA A 83 10.54 21.88 30.57
N ALA A 84 9.54 22.73 30.80
CA ALA A 84 8.94 23.18 32.05
C ALA A 84 7.46 23.56 31.85
N ALA A 85 6.69 23.43 32.93
CA ALA A 85 5.39 24.04 33.12
C ALA A 85 5.53 25.58 33.33
N GLU A 86 4.37 26.24 33.52
CA GLU A 86 4.12 27.65 33.94
C GLU A 86 3.72 28.57 32.77
N ALA A 87 2.56 29.25 32.73
CA ALA A 87 1.58 29.64 33.76
C ALA A 87 0.16 29.89 33.17
N PRO A 88 -0.93 29.68 33.92
CA PRO A 88 -2.17 30.41 33.73
C PRO A 88 -2.23 31.59 34.71
N GLY A 89 -2.38 32.80 34.20
CA GLY A 89 -2.49 33.99 35.03
C GLY A 89 -3.11 35.15 34.27
N GLU A 90 -4.43 35.15 34.13
CA GLU A 90 -5.15 36.41 33.99
C GLU A 90 -6.37 36.39 34.93
N ALA A 91 -6.21 37.21 35.97
CA ALA A 91 -7.13 37.44 37.04
C ALA A 91 -8.28 38.34 36.59
N ALA A 92 -9.45 38.12 37.19
CA ALA A 92 -10.53 39.07 37.25
C ALA A 92 -10.08 40.39 37.91
N ASP A 93 -10.48 41.54 37.36
CA ASP A 93 -11.15 42.65 38.07
C ASP A 93 -11.46 43.83 37.11
N ALA A 94 -12.62 44.47 37.33
CA ALA A 94 -13.15 45.73 36.77
C ALA A 94 -14.04 45.66 35.51
#